data_AF-W4MDT3-F1
#
_entry.id   AF-W4MDT3-F1
#
_cell.length_a   1.000
_cell.length_b   1.000
_cell.length_c   1.000
_cell.angle_alpha   90.00
_cell.angle_beta   90.00
_cell.angle_gamma   90.00
#
_symmetry.space_group_name_H-M   'P 1'
#
loop_
_entity.id
_entity.type
_entity.pdbx_description
1 polymer ?
#
loop_
_entity_poly.entity_id
_entity_poly.type
_entity_poly.pdbx_seq_one_letter_code
_entity_poly.pdbx_strand_id
1 'polypeptide(L)'
;MTQEELLAQLRDIHLPADTPAAAATGFALWPVIVFALVLSGIWVAGYWRRTAWRRQARASLKTIEAERDLNRRWSSLLTLAAQIARISERPDIVPRSAYQNPQAVTDEDATALAAHLRQEIAR
;
A
#
# COMPACT_ATOMS: atom_id res chain seq x y z
N MET A 1 -55.07 10.88 -22.34
CA MET A 1 -54.51 11.36 -21.06
C MET A 1 -53.90 12.72 -21.33
N THR A 2 -54.51 13.78 -20.82
CA THR A 2 -54.12 15.17 -21.10
C THR A 2 -53.16 15.70 -20.04
N GLN A 3 -52.37 16.72 -20.38
CA GLN A 3 -51.41 17.34 -19.45
C GLN A 3 -52.09 17.91 -18.19
N GLU A 4 -53.34 18.34 -18.32
CA GLU A 4 -54.16 18.83 -17.21
C GLU A 4 -54.57 17.71 -16.24
N GLU A 5 -54.85 16.51 -16.74
CA GLU A 5 -55.13 15.33 -15.90
C GLU A 5 -53.89 14.92 -15.09
N LEU A 6 -52.70 15.01 -15.70
CA LEU A 6 -51.43 14.73 -15.01
C LEU A 6 -51.15 15.76 -13.91
N LEU A 7 -51.38 17.04 -14.18
CA LEU A 7 -51.19 18.11 -13.17
C LEU A 7 -52.23 18.03 -12.04
N ALA A 8 -53.47 17.64 -12.35
CA ALA A 8 -54.51 17.41 -11.36
C ALA A 8 -54.14 16.21 -10.45
N GLN A 9 -53.64 15.11 -11.01
CA GLN A 9 -53.16 13.96 -10.24
C GLN A 9 -51.94 14.31 -9.39
N LEU A 10 -51.00 15.10 -9.91
CA LEU A 10 -49.82 15.55 -9.16
C LEU A 10 -50.16 16.48 -8.00
N ARG A 11 -51.20 17.32 -8.16
CA ARG A 11 -51.69 18.21 -7.10
C ARG A 11 -52.43 17.46 -5.99
N ASP A 12 -53.07 16.34 -6.32
CA ASP A 12 -53.82 15.52 -5.38
C ASP A 12 -52.92 14.57 -4.56
N ILE A 13 -51.72 14.28 -5.07
CA ILE A 13 -50.64 13.68 -4.28
C ILE A 13 -50.24 14.71 -3.22
N HIS A 14 -50.78 14.55 -2.02
CA HIS A 14 -50.31 15.25 -0.83
C HIS A 14 -48.83 14.92 -0.63
N LEU A 15 -47.93 15.80 -1.08
CA LEU A 15 -46.55 15.74 -0.63
C LEU A 15 -46.56 15.90 0.89
N PRO A 16 -45.91 15.00 1.65
CA PRO A 16 -45.81 15.17 3.10
C PRO A 16 -45.20 16.54 3.39
N ALA A 17 -45.86 17.30 4.27
CA ALA A 17 -45.46 18.65 4.64
C ALA A 17 -43.98 18.66 5.00
N ASP A 18 -43.22 19.45 4.24
CA ASP A 18 -41.81 19.80 4.44
C ASP A 18 -41.08 18.82 5.36
N THR A 19 -40.74 17.63 4.85
CA THR A 19 -39.59 16.91 5.42
C THR A 19 -38.45 17.91 5.37
N PRO A 20 -37.89 18.35 6.52
CA PRO A 20 -36.89 19.38 6.50
C PRO A 20 -35.77 18.86 5.60
N ALA A 21 -35.54 19.52 4.47
CA ALA A 21 -34.51 19.10 3.52
C ALA A 21 -33.16 18.94 4.24
N ALA A 22 -32.96 19.69 5.33
CA ALA A 22 -31.88 19.57 6.30
C ALA A 22 -31.77 18.20 7.01
N ALA A 23 -32.89 17.55 7.39
CA ALA A 23 -32.84 16.22 7.99
C ALA A 23 -32.50 15.14 6.95
N ALA A 24 -33.00 15.25 5.71
CA ALA A 24 -32.65 14.33 4.63
C ALA A 24 -31.18 14.50 4.18
N THR A 25 -30.68 15.73 4.08
CA THR A 25 -29.28 16.02 3.69
C THR A 25 -28.27 15.76 4.81
N GLY A 26 -28.61 16.08 6.06
CA GLY A 26 -27.73 15.85 7.21
C GLY A 26 -27.51 14.36 7.50
N PHE A 27 -28.56 13.54 7.41
CA PHE A 27 -28.44 12.08 7.56
C PHE A 27 -27.73 11.43 6.36
N ALA A 28 -27.85 12.00 5.16
CA ALA A 28 -27.21 11.48 3.95
C ALA A 28 -25.71 11.81 3.84
N LEU A 29 -25.24 12.89 4.47
CA LEU A 29 -23.85 13.34 4.36
C LEU A 29 -22.90 12.60 5.35
N TRP A 30 -23.42 12.23 6.53
CA TRP A 30 -22.64 11.56 7.58
C TRP A 30 -21.92 10.28 7.10
N PRO A 31 -22.56 9.36 6.35
CA PRO A 31 -21.91 8.13 5.90
C PRO A 31 -20.78 8.43 4.91
N VAL A 32 -20.95 9.47 4.09
CA VAL A 32 -19.93 9.92 3.12
C VAL A 32 -18.71 10.48 3.85
N ILE A 33 -18.92 11.28 4.89
CA ILE A 33 -17.83 11.83 5.72
C ILE A 33 -17.09 10.69 6.42
N VAL A 34 -17.80 9.75 7.03
CA VAL A 34 -17.17 8.59 7.70
C VAL A 34 -16.36 7.77 6.70
N PHE A 35 -16.93 7.48 5.54
CA PHE A 35 -16.24 6.73 4.49
C PHE A 35 -14.98 7.45 4.00
N ALA A 36 -15.06 8.77 3.81
CA ALA A 36 -13.91 9.59 3.44
C ALA A 36 -12.82 9.59 4.52
N LEU A 37 -13.20 9.66 5.80
CA LEU A 37 -12.26 9.58 6.94
C LEU A 37 -11.59 8.21 7.01
N VAL A 38 -12.34 7.12 6.83
CA VAL A 38 -11.79 5.75 6.81
C VAL A 38 -10.81 5.60 5.64
N LEU A 39 -11.19 6.04 4.44
CA LEU A 39 -10.32 6.00 3.27
C LEU A 39 -9.05 6.82 3.50
N SER A 40 -9.17 8.04 4.01
CA SER A 40 -8.04 8.91 4.34
C SER A 40 -7.12 8.23 5.37
N GLY A 41 -7.68 7.63 6.42
CA GLY A 41 -6.93 6.87 7.42
C GLY A 41 -6.15 5.70 6.81
N ILE A 42 -6.77 4.92 5.93
CA ILE A 42 -6.11 3.82 5.20
C ILE A 42 -5.00 4.36 4.31
N TRP A 43 -5.24 5.48 3.61
CA TRP A 43 -4.27 6.09 2.71
C TRP A 43 -3.04 6.60 3.46
N VAL A 44 -3.26 7.32 4.57
CA VAL A 44 -2.20 7.78 5.46
C VAL A 44 -1.46 6.59 6.05
N ALA A 45 -2.15 5.59 6.61
CA ALA A 45 -1.50 4.40 7.15
C ALA A 45 -0.68 3.65 6.09
N GLY A 46 -1.18 3.56 4.86
CA GLY A 46 -0.46 2.99 3.72
C GLY A 46 0.79 3.78 3.36
N TYR A 47 0.69 5.12 3.33
CA TYR A 47 1.82 6.01 3.07
C TYR A 47 2.89 5.94 4.17
N TRP A 48 2.46 5.89 5.43
CA TRP A 48 3.35 5.75 6.58
C TRP A 48 4.02 4.38 6.62
N ARG A 49 3.29 3.30 6.33
CA ARG A 49 3.89 1.98 6.13
C ARG A 49 4.91 1.98 5.00
N ARG A 50 4.60 2.64 3.88
CA ARG A 50 5.52 2.79 2.74
C ARG A 50 6.82 3.49 3.11
N THR A 51 6.74 4.54 3.92
CA THR A 51 7.93 5.29 4.33
C THR A 51 8.69 4.60 5.47
N ALA A 52 7.99 3.96 6.41
CA ALA A 52 8.58 3.22 7.52
C ALA A 52 9.35 1.98 7.05
N TRP A 53 8.81 1.20 6.09
CA TRP A 53 9.54 0.03 5.58
C TRP A 53 10.84 0.44 4.89
N ARG A 54 10.86 1.55 4.13
CA ARG A 54 12.09 2.03 3.48
C ARG A 54 13.16 2.37 4.50
N ARG A 55 12.78 2.99 5.62
CA ARG A 55 13.71 3.29 6.73
C ARG A 55 14.25 2.02 7.37
N GLN A 56 13.37 1.05 7.66
CA GLN A 56 13.76 -0.24 8.23
C GLN A 56 14.67 -1.02 7.27
N ALA A 57 14.32 -1.11 5.98
CA ALA A 57 15.12 -1.82 4.98
C ALA A 57 16.51 -1.21 4.80
N ARG A 58 16.64 0.13 4.82
CA ARG A 58 17.94 0.82 4.81
C ARG A 58 18.77 0.53 6.06
N ALA A 59 18.14 0.51 7.23
CA ALA A 59 18.81 0.18 8.48
C ALA A 59 19.31 -1.27 8.48
N SER A 60 18.45 -2.21 8.07
CA SER A 60 18.81 -3.63 7.93
C SER A 60 19.94 -3.84 6.94
N LEU A 61 19.89 -3.22 5.76
CA LEU A 61 20.96 -3.31 4.76
C LEU A 61 22.30 -2.83 5.33
N LYS A 62 22.31 -1.70 6.05
CA LYS A 62 23.52 -1.17 6.68
C LYS A 62 24.09 -2.12 7.74
N THR A 63 23.23 -2.77 8.53
CA THR A 63 23.66 -3.78 9.51
C THR A 63 24.27 -5.01 8.84
N ILE A 64 23.65 -5.48 7.76
CA ILE A 64 24.13 -6.64 6.99
C ILE A 64 25.45 -6.33 6.27
N GLU A 65 25.61 -5.11 5.73
CA GLU A 65 26.88 -4.65 5.13
C GLU A 65 28.04 -4.61 6.13
N ALA A 66 27.76 -4.39 7.42
CA ALA A 66 28.77 -4.39 8.46
C ALA A 66 29.19 -5.81 8.91
N GLU A 67 28.51 -6.85 8.43
CA GLU A 67 28.74 -8.23 8.83
C GLU A 67 29.96 -8.82 8.12
N ARG A 68 30.93 -9.34 8.89
CA ARG A 68 32.21 -9.85 8.37
C ARG A 68 32.13 -11.27 7.82
N ASP A 69 31.13 -12.03 8.25
CA ASP A 69 30.92 -13.41 7.81
C ASP A 69 30.09 -13.39 6.52
N LEU A 70 30.71 -13.78 5.41
CA LEU A 70 30.10 -13.78 4.08
C LEU A 70 28.84 -14.64 4.01
N ASN A 71 28.82 -15.79 4.70
CA ASN A 71 27.66 -16.69 4.67
C ASN A 71 26.46 -16.10 5.43
N ARG A 72 26.71 -15.47 6.58
CA ARG A 72 25.67 -14.74 7.33
C ARG A 72 25.20 -13.51 6.57
N ARG A 73 26.13 -12.77 5.98
CA ARG A 73 25.82 -11.60 5.16
C ARG A 73 24.93 -11.99 3.98
N TRP A 74 25.30 -13.03 3.24
CA TRP A 74 24.54 -13.51 2.09
C TRP A 74 23.13 -13.99 2.46
N SER A 75 23.01 -14.84 3.48
CA SER A 75 21.69 -15.32 3.93
C SER A 75 20.78 -14.19 4.43
N SER A 76 21.35 -13.19 5.09
CA SER A 76 20.62 -12.01 5.54
C SER A 76 20.20 -11.11 4.38
N LEU A 77 21.04 -10.93 3.35
CA LEU A 77 20.70 -10.21 2.14
C LEU A 77 19.55 -10.89 1.38
N LEU A 78 19.55 -12.23 1.28
CA LEU A 78 18.46 -12.98 0.65
C LEU A 78 17.15 -12.87 1.44
N THR A 79 17.24 -12.93 2.77
CA THR A 79 16.06 -12.73 3.63
C THR A 79 15.47 -11.34 3.44
N LEU A 80 16.32 -10.31 3.36
CA LEU A 80 15.89 -8.94 3.09
C LEU A 80 15.28 -8.81 1.67
N ALA A 81 15.90 -9.42 0.66
CA ALA A 81 15.40 -9.44 -0.71
C ALA A 81 14.02 -10.10 -0.81
N ALA A 82 13.80 -11.22 -0.14
CA ALA A 82 12.51 -11.91 -0.09
C ALA A 82 11.43 -11.07 0.62
N GLN A 83 11.79 -10.37 1.71
CA GLN A 83 10.88 -9.45 2.38
C GLN A 83 10.47 -8.29 1.47
N ILE A 84 11.43 -7.70 0.76
CA ILE A 84 11.16 -6.62 -0.19
C ILE A 84 10.27 -7.14 -1.32
N ALA A 85 10.59 -8.30 -1.92
CA ALA A 85 9.77 -8.93 -2.97
C ALA A 85 8.32 -9.16 -2.54
N ARG A 86 8.10 -9.59 -1.28
CA ARG A 86 6.76 -9.80 -0.73
C ARG A 86 5.99 -8.48 -0.56
N ILE A 87 6.67 -7.41 -0.18
CA ILE A 87 6.05 -6.08 0.06
C ILE A 87 5.81 -5.35 -1.26
N SER A 88 6.70 -5.51 -2.24
CA SER A 88 6.63 -4.84 -3.54
C SER A 88 5.86 -5.64 -4.60
N GLU A 89 5.44 -6.86 -4.28
CA GLU A 89 4.82 -7.83 -5.21
C GLU A 89 5.69 -8.12 -6.45
N ARG A 90 7.02 -7.96 -6.32
CA ARG A 90 7.99 -8.19 -7.41
C ARG A 90 8.88 -9.39 -7.09
N PRO A 91 8.63 -10.56 -7.69
CA PRO A 91 9.40 -11.76 -7.43
C PRO A 91 10.84 -11.70 -8.01
N ASP A 92 11.10 -10.84 -9.00
CA ASP A 92 12.39 -10.77 -9.69
C ASP A 92 13.51 -10.03 -8.94
N ILE A 93 13.27 -9.59 -7.69
CA ILE A 93 14.26 -8.86 -6.88
C ILE A 93 15.36 -9.81 -6.35
N VAL A 94 15.08 -11.10 -6.27
CA VAL A 94 16.07 -12.11 -5.83
C VAL A 94 16.80 -12.65 -7.06
N PRO A 95 18.12 -12.47 -7.19
CA PRO A 95 18.85 -12.99 -8.33
C PRO A 95 18.82 -14.53 -8.32
N ARG A 96 18.56 -15.13 -9.50
CA ARG A 96 18.48 -16.60 -9.63
C ARG A 96 19.76 -17.33 -9.23
N SER A 97 20.91 -16.67 -9.32
CA SER A 97 22.20 -17.19 -8.85
C SER A 97 22.19 -17.55 -7.36
N ALA A 98 21.35 -16.89 -6.55
CA ALA A 98 21.18 -17.20 -5.14
C ALA A 98 20.60 -18.59 -4.85
N TYR A 99 19.84 -19.15 -5.80
CA TYR A 99 19.25 -20.48 -5.66
C TYR A 99 20.13 -21.60 -6.22
N GLN A 100 21.18 -21.26 -6.97
CA GLN A 100 21.95 -22.24 -7.74
C GLN A 100 23.22 -22.72 -7.04
N ASN A 101 23.89 -21.90 -6.21
CA ASN A 101 25.08 -22.37 -5.49
C ASN A 101 25.48 -21.49 -4.28
N PRO A 102 25.02 -21.78 -3.06
CA PRO A 102 25.37 -20.98 -1.87
C PRO A 102 26.85 -21.10 -1.46
N GLN A 103 27.58 -22.12 -1.94
CA GLN A 103 28.99 -22.35 -1.59
C GLN A 103 30.00 -21.64 -2.50
N ALA A 104 29.55 -21.08 -3.64
CA ALA A 104 30.40 -20.38 -4.61
C ALA A 104 30.23 -18.85 -4.54
N VAL A 105 29.56 -18.35 -3.50
CA VAL A 105 29.27 -16.92 -3.35
C VAL A 105 30.56 -16.18 -3.06
N THR A 106 30.82 -15.13 -3.85
CA THR A 106 31.94 -14.22 -3.65
C THR A 106 31.50 -12.96 -2.92
N ASP A 107 32.45 -12.20 -2.38
CA ASP A 107 32.16 -10.89 -1.78
C ASP A 107 31.68 -9.88 -2.85
N GLU A 108 32.04 -10.11 -4.12
CA GLU A 108 31.57 -9.35 -5.28
C GLU A 108 30.08 -9.60 -5.53
N ASP A 109 29.61 -10.85 -5.42
CA ASP A 109 28.18 -11.18 -5.53
C ASP A 109 27.37 -10.55 -4.39
N ALA A 110 27.89 -10.61 -3.16
CA ALA A 110 27.24 -10.02 -1.99
C ALA A 110 27.13 -8.49 -2.11
N THR A 111 28.16 -7.82 -2.62
CA THR A 111 28.14 -6.37 -2.84
C THR A 111 27.24 -5.97 -4.02
N ALA A 112 27.21 -6.75 -5.11
CA ALA A 112 26.31 -6.54 -6.23
C ALA A 112 24.83 -6.65 -5.80
N LEU A 113 24.48 -7.68 -5.01
CA LEU A 113 23.13 -7.84 -4.46
C LEU A 113 22.77 -6.70 -3.51
N ALA A 114 23.68 -6.31 -2.61
CA ALA A 114 23.45 -5.17 -1.71
C ALA A 114 23.20 -3.86 -2.48
N ALA A 115 23.96 -3.61 -3.56
CA ALA A 115 23.76 -2.45 -4.42
C ALA A 115 22.41 -2.48 -5.14
N HIS A 116 22.00 -3.64 -5.65
CA HIS A 116 20.69 -3.82 -6.28
C HIS A 116 19.54 -3.56 -5.29
N LEU A 117 19.61 -4.13 -4.08
CA LEU A 117 18.63 -3.86 -3.03
C LEU A 117 18.59 -2.39 -2.62
N ARG A 118 19.75 -1.72 -2.58
CA ARG A 118 19.82 -0.27 -2.29
C ARG A 118 19.06 0.56 -3.33
N GLN A 119 19.16 0.21 -4.61
CA GLN A 119 18.40 0.85 -5.68
C GLN A 119 16.90 0.59 -5.56
N GLU A 120 16.50 -0.65 -5.26
CA GLU A 120 15.08 -1.00 -5.17
C GLU A 120 14.41 -0.39 -3.93
N ILE A 121 15.15 -0.19 -2.83
CA ILE A 121 14.66 0.56 -1.66
C ILE A 121 14.55 2.08 -1.96
N ALA A 122 15.30 2.58 -2.95
CA ALA A 122 15.28 3.99 -3.34
C ALA A 122 14.12 4.34 -4.30
N ARG A 123 13.67 3.39 -5.13
CA ARG A 123 12.47 3.51 -5.97
C ARG A 123 11.20 3.57 -5.11
#